data_AF-A0A831JRH7-F1
#
_entry.id   AF-A0A831JRH7-F1
#
_cell.length_a   1.000
_cell.length_b   1.000
_cell.length_c   1.000
_cell.angle_alpha   90.00
_cell.angle_beta   90.00
_cell.angle_gamma   90.00
#
_symmetry.space_group_name_H-M   'P 1'
#
loop_
_entity.id
_entity.type
_entity.pdbx_description
1 polymer ?
#
loop_
_entity_poly.entity_id
_entity_poly.type
_entity_poly.pdbx_seq_one_letter_code
_entity_poly.pdbx_strand_id
1 'polypeptide(L)'
;MKKLLFILLACLPLFGMAKDKKDNSDPKYLAGAITMEDGKVTFNHEIKAPSLSKEQLYQQMLDWANHRFKSDGKLQSRVVYTNEEEGDIAASAEEYIVFSSSALSLDRTRIYYQYLINVTDGVCRMTMTRIRYWYDENRDGGEKYTAEEWITDDMALNKKKTKLAPICGKFRRETIDLKDQLFQSATDALGQKVLANETAPAVVPATPLTPAMTLTGELKEVPVAQFSDNWNSQLQNGRITLTANDEEIEIKAENWGGFGKLFNKNVAYLLIAQDRIALSALMEQCSEYKISFYAQGDSKPAAVIECKKSMNQKMTAEDLKSLNIKADSNKSYTMYTGEITRTQLRQ
;
A
#
# COMPACT_ATOMS: atom_id res chain seq x y z
N MET A 1 2.29 34.12 -53.70
CA MET A 1 1.70 32.79 -53.91
C MET A 1 2.34 31.83 -52.90
N LYS A 2 1.63 31.49 -51.82
CA LYS A 2 1.20 30.11 -51.46
C LYS A 2 2.38 29.11 -51.48
N LYS A 3 2.81 28.49 -50.39
CA LYS A 3 2.04 27.88 -49.29
C LYS A 3 2.84 27.79 -47.98
N LEU A 4 2.25 28.30 -46.90
CA LEU A 4 2.42 27.81 -45.53
C LEU A 4 1.99 26.33 -45.46
N LEU A 5 2.72 25.49 -44.75
CA LEU A 5 2.15 24.25 -44.20
C LEU A 5 2.77 23.86 -42.85
N PHE A 6 1.99 24.16 -41.80
CA PHE A 6 1.78 23.42 -40.54
C PHE A 6 2.91 23.30 -39.50
N ILE A 7 2.83 24.26 -38.57
CA ILE A 7 2.93 24.05 -37.12
C ILE A 7 2.02 22.88 -36.70
N LEU A 8 2.60 21.83 -36.12
CA LEU A 8 1.92 20.97 -35.13
C LEU A 8 2.95 20.30 -34.21
N LEU A 9 3.75 21.10 -33.52
CA LEU A 9 4.48 20.65 -32.32
C LEU A 9 3.67 21.08 -31.08
N ALA A 10 2.42 20.62 -31.02
CA ALA A 10 1.56 20.84 -29.87
C ALA A 10 1.90 19.79 -28.81
N CYS A 11 2.56 20.25 -27.74
CA CYS A 11 2.37 19.85 -26.35
C CYS A 11 1.85 18.41 -26.13
N LEU A 12 2.72 17.42 -26.25
CA LEU A 12 2.59 16.21 -25.42
C LEU A 12 3.17 16.58 -24.05
N PRO A 13 2.42 16.42 -22.94
CA PRO A 13 3.01 16.46 -21.62
C PRO A 13 3.91 15.22 -21.50
N LEU A 14 5.19 15.40 -21.78
CA LEU A 14 6.25 14.51 -21.33
C LEU A 14 6.30 14.60 -19.80
N PHE A 15 5.36 13.95 -19.11
CA PHE A 15 5.63 13.43 -17.78
C PHE A 15 6.57 12.23 -17.95
N GLY A 16 7.80 12.52 -18.38
CA GLY A 16 8.92 11.65 -18.13
C GLY A 16 9.21 11.74 -16.64
N MET A 17 8.44 11.02 -15.82
CA MET A 17 8.95 10.62 -14.52
C MET A 17 10.23 9.83 -14.83
N ALA A 18 11.38 10.43 -14.55
CA ALA A 18 12.64 9.72 -14.58
C ALA A 18 12.48 8.52 -13.64
N LYS A 19 12.37 7.30 -14.18
CA LYS A 19 12.46 6.09 -13.37
C LYS A 19 13.84 6.15 -12.72
N ASP A 20 13.87 6.33 -11.40
CA ASP A 20 15.09 6.30 -10.60
C ASP A 20 15.98 5.13 -11.03
N LYS A 21 17.30 5.34 -10.97
CA LYS A 21 18.27 4.30 -11.31
C LYS A 21 18.04 3.11 -10.38
N LYS A 22 17.38 2.07 -10.90
CA LYS A 22 16.97 0.89 -10.13
C LYS A 22 18.19 0.25 -9.46
N ASP A 23 18.23 0.28 -8.12
CA ASP A 23 19.32 -0.33 -7.37
C ASP A 23 19.29 -1.85 -7.53
N ASN A 24 20.41 -2.44 -7.96
CA ASN A 24 20.56 -3.88 -8.11
C ASN A 24 20.97 -4.56 -6.80
N SER A 25 21.32 -3.80 -5.75
CA SER A 25 21.71 -4.29 -4.43
C SER A 25 20.61 -4.17 -3.36
N ASP A 26 19.41 -3.71 -3.72
CA ASP A 26 18.29 -3.60 -2.79
C ASP A 26 17.94 -4.99 -2.20
N PRO A 27 18.05 -5.16 -0.86
CA PRO A 27 17.79 -6.43 -0.17
C PRO A 27 16.42 -7.03 -0.48
N LYS A 28 15.41 -6.20 -0.83
CA LYS A 28 14.07 -6.63 -1.22
C LYS A 28 14.09 -7.70 -2.32
N TYR A 29 15.04 -7.61 -3.25
CA TYR A 29 15.10 -8.50 -4.42
C TYR A 29 16.18 -9.59 -4.32
N LEU A 30 16.93 -9.65 -3.23
CA LEU A 30 18.06 -10.59 -3.07
C LEU A 30 17.60 -11.94 -2.53
N ALA A 31 18.53 -12.69 -1.92
CA ALA A 31 18.32 -14.09 -1.54
C ALA A 31 17.07 -14.27 -0.67
N GLY A 32 16.30 -15.32 -0.96
CA GLY A 32 15.06 -15.64 -0.24
C GLY A 32 13.82 -14.85 -0.66
N ALA A 33 13.94 -13.87 -1.56
CA ALA A 33 12.77 -13.14 -2.07
C ALA A 33 11.85 -13.98 -2.99
N ILE A 34 12.36 -15.10 -3.52
CA ILE A 34 11.61 -16.05 -4.35
C ILE A 34 11.39 -17.33 -3.56
N THR A 35 10.13 -17.70 -3.38
CA THR A 35 9.69 -18.90 -2.67
C THR A 35 9.23 -19.97 -3.66
N MET A 36 9.37 -21.24 -3.28
CA MET A 36 8.97 -22.38 -4.09
C MET A 36 8.12 -23.36 -3.30
N GLU A 37 7.02 -23.82 -3.88
CA GLU A 37 6.14 -24.87 -3.35
C GLU A 37 5.88 -25.88 -4.48
N ASP A 38 6.03 -27.18 -4.20
CA ASP A 38 5.89 -28.27 -5.18
C ASP A 38 6.68 -28.04 -6.49
N GLY A 39 7.89 -27.49 -6.35
CA GLY A 39 8.77 -27.20 -7.48
C GLY A 39 8.27 -26.07 -8.39
N LYS A 40 7.33 -25.26 -7.93
CA LYS A 40 6.84 -24.04 -8.60
C LYS A 40 7.18 -22.81 -7.80
N VAL A 41 7.56 -21.74 -8.48
CA VAL A 41 7.64 -20.43 -7.87
C VAL A 41 6.23 -20.01 -7.46
N THR A 42 6.06 -19.83 -6.15
CA THR A 42 4.77 -19.58 -5.54
C THR A 42 4.95 -18.52 -4.48
N PHE A 43 4.14 -17.47 -4.57
CA PHE A 43 4.10 -16.40 -3.57
C PHE A 43 2.79 -16.46 -2.80
N ASN A 44 2.88 -16.42 -1.48
CA ASN A 44 1.74 -16.50 -0.58
C ASN A 44 1.58 -15.22 0.24
N HIS A 45 0.35 -14.82 0.50
CA HIS A 45 -0.01 -13.74 1.41
C HIS A 45 -1.27 -14.11 2.20
N GLU A 46 -1.28 -13.78 3.49
CA GLU A 46 -2.41 -14.02 4.38
C GLU A 46 -2.83 -12.71 5.03
N ILE A 47 -4.13 -12.40 4.95
CA ILE A 47 -4.74 -11.25 5.61
C ILE A 47 -5.71 -11.78 6.67
N LYS A 48 -5.49 -11.37 7.91
CA LYS A 48 -6.39 -11.68 9.03
C LYS A 48 -7.37 -10.53 9.20
N ALA A 49 -8.63 -10.75 8.86
CA ALA A 49 -9.73 -9.80 8.97
C ALA A 49 -10.85 -10.37 9.85
N PRO A 50 -10.61 -10.62 11.15
CA PRO A 50 -11.56 -11.32 12.03
C PRO A 50 -12.89 -10.59 12.24
N SER A 51 -12.98 -9.32 11.85
CA SER A 51 -14.21 -8.54 11.87
C SER A 51 -15.14 -8.79 10.66
N LEU A 52 -14.69 -9.55 9.65
CA LEU A 52 -15.46 -9.88 8.45
C LEU A 52 -15.84 -11.36 8.43
N SER A 53 -17.11 -11.66 8.09
CA SER A 53 -17.55 -13.04 7.84
C SER A 53 -16.94 -13.59 6.55
N LYS A 54 -16.94 -14.92 6.38
CA LYS A 54 -16.52 -15.55 5.11
C LYS A 54 -17.28 -14.98 3.91
N GLU A 55 -18.59 -14.78 4.01
CA GLU A 55 -19.41 -14.26 2.90
C GLU A 55 -19.00 -12.84 2.53
N GLN A 56 -18.75 -11.98 3.53
CA GLN A 56 -18.28 -10.61 3.31
C GLN A 56 -16.91 -10.58 2.65
N LEU A 57 -15.99 -11.46 3.10
CA LEU A 57 -14.67 -11.60 2.51
C LEU A 57 -14.76 -12.11 1.07
N TYR A 58 -15.55 -13.15 0.83
CA TYR A 58 -15.73 -13.76 -0.47
C TYR A 58 -16.25 -12.74 -1.48
N GLN A 59 -17.34 -12.06 -1.16
CA GLN A 59 -17.95 -11.06 -2.04
C GLN A 59 -16.96 -9.93 -2.35
N GLN A 60 -16.29 -9.38 -1.32
CA GLN A 60 -15.33 -8.29 -1.50
C GLN A 60 -14.13 -8.70 -2.37
N MET A 61 -13.62 -9.92 -2.19
CA MET A 61 -12.49 -10.44 -2.97
C MET A 61 -12.90 -10.84 -4.38
N LEU A 62 -14.12 -11.32 -4.58
CA LEU A 62 -14.68 -11.61 -5.91
C LEU A 62 -14.85 -10.32 -6.72
N ASP A 63 -15.38 -9.27 -6.09
CA ASP A 63 -15.53 -7.95 -6.73
C ASP A 63 -14.17 -7.36 -7.08
N TRP A 64 -13.21 -7.40 -6.15
CA TRP A 64 -11.83 -6.99 -6.42
C TRP A 64 -11.20 -7.78 -7.58
N ALA A 65 -11.35 -9.11 -7.59
CA ALA A 65 -10.76 -9.98 -8.61
C ALA A 65 -11.37 -9.72 -10.00
N ASN A 66 -12.70 -9.57 -10.09
CA ASN A 66 -13.37 -9.23 -11.34
C ASN A 66 -12.97 -7.86 -11.88
N HIS A 67 -12.69 -6.90 -10.99
CA HIS A 67 -12.19 -5.58 -11.38
C HIS A 67 -10.71 -5.63 -11.81
N ARG A 68 -9.85 -6.32 -11.06
CA ARG A 68 -8.40 -6.39 -11.29
C ARG A 68 -8.03 -7.24 -12.49
N PHE A 69 -8.71 -8.38 -12.67
CA PHE A 69 -8.46 -9.32 -13.76
C PHE A 69 -9.52 -9.13 -14.83
N LYS A 70 -9.33 -8.09 -15.64
CA LYS A 70 -10.22 -7.77 -16.76
C LYS A 70 -9.44 -7.71 -18.05
N SER A 71 -9.87 -8.48 -19.05
CA SER A 71 -9.29 -8.43 -20.39
C SER A 71 -9.53 -7.07 -21.05
N ASP A 72 -8.51 -6.56 -21.74
CA ASP A 72 -8.56 -5.31 -22.52
C ASP A 72 -8.64 -5.57 -24.04
N GLY A 73 -8.84 -6.84 -24.43
CA GLY A 73 -8.87 -7.30 -25.82
C GLY A 73 -7.49 -7.64 -26.41
N LYS A 74 -6.39 -7.19 -25.79
CA LYS A 74 -5.01 -7.53 -26.19
C LYS A 74 -4.40 -8.58 -25.28
N LEU A 75 -4.69 -8.48 -23.99
CA LEU A 75 -4.23 -9.40 -22.96
C LEU A 75 -5.43 -10.09 -22.32
N GLN A 76 -5.27 -11.38 -22.03
CA GLN A 76 -6.31 -12.19 -21.44
C GLN A 76 -6.15 -12.29 -19.93
N SER A 77 -7.02 -11.58 -19.20
CA SER A 77 -7.08 -11.64 -17.74
C SER A 77 -8.53 -11.75 -17.30
N ARG A 78 -8.86 -12.79 -16.52
CA ARG A 78 -10.21 -13.01 -15.99
C ARG A 78 -10.22 -13.94 -14.79
N VAL A 79 -11.26 -13.81 -13.97
CA VAL A 79 -11.68 -14.87 -13.06
C VAL A 79 -12.14 -16.06 -13.91
N VAL A 80 -11.57 -17.24 -13.63
CA VAL A 80 -11.80 -18.48 -14.40
C VAL A 80 -12.55 -19.54 -13.57
N TYR A 81 -12.58 -19.42 -12.25
CA TYR A 81 -13.28 -20.32 -11.36
C TYR A 81 -13.66 -19.62 -10.05
N THR A 82 -14.81 -20.01 -9.51
CA THR A 82 -15.36 -19.51 -8.24
C THR A 82 -16.12 -20.64 -7.53
N ASN A 83 -15.92 -20.79 -6.23
CA ASN A 83 -16.69 -21.66 -5.36
C ASN A 83 -16.93 -20.94 -4.02
N GLU A 84 -18.14 -20.42 -3.84
CA GLU A 84 -18.52 -19.68 -2.63
C GLU A 84 -18.55 -20.58 -1.37
N GLU A 85 -18.98 -21.84 -1.53
CA GLU A 85 -19.06 -22.79 -0.44
C GLU A 85 -17.66 -23.15 0.10
N GLU A 86 -16.66 -23.30 -0.76
CA GLU A 86 -15.27 -23.54 -0.34
C GLU A 86 -14.50 -22.24 -0.07
N GLY A 87 -15.00 -21.11 -0.59
CA GLY A 87 -14.36 -19.80 -0.50
C GLY A 87 -13.27 -19.57 -1.54
N ASP A 88 -13.30 -20.32 -2.65
CA ASP A 88 -12.25 -20.29 -3.66
C ASP A 88 -12.58 -19.34 -4.82
N ILE A 89 -11.59 -18.55 -5.23
CA ILE A 89 -11.62 -17.73 -6.44
C ILE A 89 -10.29 -17.95 -7.16
N ALA A 90 -10.33 -18.33 -8.43
CA ALA A 90 -9.13 -18.45 -9.24
C ALA A 90 -9.20 -17.55 -10.48
N ALA A 91 -8.14 -16.80 -10.72
CA ALA A 91 -7.95 -15.99 -11.91
C ALA A 91 -6.76 -16.49 -12.74
N SER A 92 -6.90 -16.36 -14.06
CA SER A 92 -5.79 -16.46 -15.00
C SER A 92 -5.50 -15.06 -15.51
N ALA A 93 -4.22 -14.67 -15.48
CA ALA A 93 -3.80 -13.33 -15.84
C ALA A 93 -2.67 -13.33 -16.87
N GLU A 94 -2.74 -12.35 -17.75
CA GLU A 94 -1.74 -12.03 -18.77
C GLU A 94 -1.52 -10.51 -18.73
N GLU A 95 -0.27 -10.09 -18.51
CA GLU A 95 0.07 -8.67 -18.35
C GLU A 95 1.41 -8.34 -19.01
N TYR A 96 1.64 -7.05 -19.32
CA TYR A 96 2.98 -6.59 -19.70
C TYR A 96 3.74 -6.06 -18.49
N ILE A 97 4.93 -6.61 -18.26
CA ILE A 97 5.91 -6.05 -17.35
C ILE A 97 6.89 -5.20 -18.14
N VAL A 98 6.99 -3.91 -17.82
CA VAL A 98 7.88 -2.95 -18.51
C VAL A 98 9.17 -2.74 -17.72
N PHE A 99 10.26 -3.34 -18.21
CA PHE A 99 11.59 -3.19 -17.63
C PHE A 99 12.13 -1.77 -17.78
N SER A 100 12.05 -1.23 -19.00
CA SER A 100 12.44 0.14 -19.33
C SER A 100 11.60 0.70 -20.47
N SER A 101 11.43 2.01 -20.50
CA SER A 101 10.71 2.73 -21.55
C SER A 101 11.41 4.04 -21.83
N SER A 102 11.70 4.30 -23.11
CA SER A 102 12.31 5.53 -23.62
C SER A 102 11.60 5.95 -24.91
N ALA A 103 11.90 7.14 -25.42
CA ALA A 103 11.29 7.64 -26.66
C ALA A 103 11.52 6.73 -27.88
N LEU A 104 12.59 5.93 -27.89
CA LEU A 104 13.00 5.11 -29.04
C LEU A 104 12.91 3.60 -28.81
N SER A 105 12.67 3.16 -27.57
CA SER A 105 12.68 1.74 -27.25
C SER A 105 11.84 1.43 -26.02
N LEU A 106 11.13 0.30 -26.08
CA LEU A 106 10.31 -0.26 -25.02
C LEU A 106 10.79 -1.69 -24.74
N ASP A 107 11.38 -1.90 -23.56
CA ASP A 107 11.79 -3.23 -23.10
C ASP A 107 10.73 -3.77 -22.13
N ARG A 108 10.03 -4.82 -22.57
CA ARG A 108 8.96 -5.45 -21.79
C ARG A 108 8.90 -6.95 -22.04
N THR A 109 8.33 -7.68 -21.09
CA THR A 109 7.93 -9.08 -21.26
C THR A 109 6.44 -9.20 -21.03
N ARG A 110 5.81 -10.17 -21.68
CA ARG A 110 4.48 -10.62 -21.29
C ARG A 110 4.61 -11.66 -20.21
N ILE A 111 3.95 -11.46 -19.08
CA ILE A 111 3.87 -12.41 -17.98
C ILE A 111 2.51 -13.11 -17.98
N TYR A 112 2.53 -14.40 -17.68
CA TYR A 112 1.36 -15.24 -17.45
C TYR A 112 1.42 -15.78 -16.03
N TYR A 113 0.31 -15.78 -15.31
CA TYR A 113 0.26 -16.37 -13.97
C TYR A 113 -1.16 -16.78 -13.58
N GLN A 114 -1.24 -17.63 -12.57
CA GLN A 114 -2.48 -17.91 -11.84
C GLN A 114 -2.48 -17.16 -10.52
N TYR A 115 -3.64 -16.62 -10.17
CA TYR A 115 -3.89 -15.98 -8.89
C TYR A 115 -5.03 -16.68 -8.20
N LEU A 116 -4.75 -17.30 -7.05
CA LEU A 116 -5.70 -18.08 -6.28
C LEU A 116 -6.01 -17.34 -4.98
N ILE A 117 -7.28 -17.29 -4.63
CA ILE A 117 -7.78 -16.68 -3.39
C ILE A 117 -8.61 -17.75 -2.70
N ASN A 118 -8.33 -17.99 -1.43
CA ASN A 118 -9.16 -18.81 -0.57
C ASN A 118 -9.58 -17.98 0.64
N VAL A 119 -10.87 -17.93 0.92
CA VAL A 119 -11.42 -17.23 2.08
C VAL A 119 -12.07 -18.21 3.06
N THR A 120 -11.80 -17.99 4.33
CA THR A 120 -12.44 -18.65 5.47
C THR A 120 -12.87 -17.56 6.45
N ASP A 121 -13.55 -17.92 7.54
CA ASP A 121 -13.99 -16.94 8.53
C ASP A 121 -12.81 -16.12 9.06
N GLY A 122 -12.86 -14.82 8.79
CA GLY A 122 -11.87 -13.86 9.23
C GLY A 122 -10.48 -13.99 8.58
N VAL A 123 -10.30 -14.80 7.53
CA VAL A 123 -8.99 -14.98 6.89
C VAL A 123 -9.12 -15.06 5.36
N CYS A 124 -8.31 -14.26 4.66
CA CYS A 124 -8.13 -14.32 3.22
C CYS A 124 -6.69 -14.75 2.89
N ARG A 125 -6.53 -15.82 2.11
CA ARG A 125 -5.26 -16.34 1.62
C ARG A 125 -5.15 -16.08 0.13
N MET A 126 -4.03 -15.55 -0.32
CA MET A 126 -3.77 -15.25 -1.71
C MET A 126 -2.48 -15.91 -2.17
N THR A 127 -2.52 -16.49 -3.36
CA THR A 127 -1.40 -17.23 -3.96
C THR A 127 -1.18 -16.77 -5.40
N MET A 128 0.03 -16.34 -5.74
CA MET A 128 0.46 -16.13 -7.13
C MET A 128 1.41 -17.25 -7.53
N THR A 129 1.08 -17.99 -8.60
CA THR A 129 1.84 -19.16 -9.04
C THR A 129 1.73 -19.41 -10.55
N ARG A 130 2.38 -20.46 -11.05
CA ARG A 130 2.47 -20.84 -12.48
C ARG A 130 2.94 -19.70 -13.38
N ILE A 131 3.97 -19.00 -12.92
CA ILE A 131 4.49 -17.81 -13.57
C ILE A 131 5.33 -18.19 -14.80
N ARG A 132 5.01 -17.60 -15.95
CA ARG A 132 5.72 -17.79 -17.22
C ARG A 132 5.90 -16.46 -17.93
N TYR A 133 6.93 -16.39 -18.76
CA TYR A 133 7.29 -15.20 -19.52
C TYR A 133 7.31 -15.49 -21.01
N TRP A 134 6.91 -14.51 -21.81
CA TRP A 134 7.16 -14.44 -23.24
C TRP A 134 7.83 -13.10 -23.53
N TYR A 135 9.10 -13.16 -23.90
CA TYR A 135 9.96 -11.99 -24.09
C TYR A 135 10.28 -11.79 -25.57
N ASP A 136 10.40 -10.52 -25.98
CA ASP A 136 10.73 -10.12 -27.35
C ASP A 136 9.88 -10.82 -28.44
N GLU A 137 8.56 -10.83 -28.26
CA GLU A 137 7.59 -11.51 -29.15
C GLU A 137 7.74 -11.13 -30.63
N ASN A 138 8.24 -9.92 -30.90
CA ASN A 138 8.40 -9.37 -32.24
C ASN A 138 9.64 -9.91 -32.96
N ARG A 139 10.53 -10.61 -32.28
CA ARG A 139 11.77 -11.16 -32.82
C ARG A 139 11.70 -12.69 -32.86
N ASP A 140 11.61 -13.24 -34.07
CA ASP A 140 11.64 -14.70 -34.31
C ASP A 140 10.64 -15.51 -33.44
N GLY A 141 9.50 -14.91 -33.09
CA GLY A 141 8.46 -15.54 -32.26
C GLY A 141 8.70 -15.46 -30.75
N GLY A 142 9.75 -14.77 -30.30
CA GLY A 142 10.08 -14.50 -28.91
C GLY A 142 10.61 -15.68 -28.10
N GLU A 143 11.19 -15.38 -26.95
CA GLU A 143 11.75 -16.35 -26.01
C GLU A 143 10.76 -16.63 -24.86
N LYS A 144 10.65 -17.91 -24.47
CA LYS A 144 9.74 -18.34 -23.40
C LYS A 144 10.53 -18.86 -22.22
N TYR A 145 10.18 -18.41 -21.03
CA TYR A 145 10.82 -18.85 -19.79
C TYR A 145 9.79 -19.19 -18.74
N THR A 146 10.13 -20.13 -17.86
CA THR A 146 9.39 -20.35 -16.61
C THR A 146 10.04 -19.54 -15.47
N ALA A 147 9.28 -19.19 -14.44
CA ALA A 147 9.86 -18.51 -13.28
C ALA A 147 10.90 -19.37 -12.55
N GLU A 148 10.68 -20.69 -12.53
CA GLU A 148 11.56 -21.66 -11.88
C GLU A 148 12.96 -21.69 -12.52
N GLU A 149 13.07 -21.41 -13.80
CA GLU A 149 14.34 -21.41 -14.54
C GLU A 149 14.96 -20.01 -14.61
N TRP A 150 14.18 -18.95 -14.44
CA TRP A 150 14.60 -17.60 -14.82
C TRP A 150 14.80 -16.62 -13.66
N ILE A 151 13.96 -16.69 -12.62
CA ILE A 151 13.98 -15.67 -11.55
C ILE A 151 14.50 -16.18 -10.21
N THR A 152 14.87 -17.45 -10.10
CA THR A 152 15.41 -18.07 -8.88
C THR A 152 16.72 -17.43 -8.42
N ASP A 153 17.10 -17.66 -7.16
CA ASP A 153 18.31 -17.07 -6.58
C ASP A 153 19.58 -17.41 -7.37
N ASP A 154 19.65 -18.65 -7.88
CA ASP A 154 20.84 -19.14 -8.54
C ASP A 154 20.97 -18.59 -9.98
N MET A 155 19.84 -18.27 -10.63
CA MET A 155 19.83 -17.67 -11.95
C MET A 155 19.89 -16.14 -11.89
N ALA A 156 19.06 -15.52 -11.06
CA ALA A 156 18.81 -14.09 -11.08
C ALA A 156 19.67 -13.26 -10.12
N LEU A 157 20.60 -13.88 -9.39
CA LEU A 157 21.58 -13.18 -8.55
C LEU A 157 23.01 -13.47 -9.02
N ASN A 158 23.94 -12.58 -8.64
CA ASN A 158 25.36 -12.87 -8.80
C ASN A 158 25.78 -14.03 -7.87
N LYS A 159 26.98 -14.60 -8.10
CA LYS A 159 27.52 -15.70 -7.28
C LYS A 159 27.56 -15.41 -5.78
N LYS A 160 27.67 -14.13 -5.38
CA LYS A 160 27.71 -13.70 -3.97
C LYS A 160 26.31 -13.46 -3.38
N LYS A 161 25.25 -13.58 -4.17
CA LYS A 161 23.85 -13.25 -3.82
C LYS A 161 23.66 -11.83 -3.27
N THR A 162 24.54 -10.89 -3.65
CA THR A 162 24.52 -9.49 -3.19
C THR A 162 23.96 -8.51 -4.21
N LYS A 163 23.79 -8.94 -5.46
CA LYS A 163 23.25 -8.11 -6.55
C LYS A 163 22.44 -8.95 -7.50
N LEU A 164 21.42 -8.32 -8.10
CA LEU A 164 20.68 -8.87 -9.23
C LEU A 164 21.61 -9.09 -10.45
N ALA A 165 21.41 -10.21 -11.14
CA ALA A 165 22.12 -10.55 -12.36
C ALA A 165 21.70 -9.63 -13.52
N PRO A 166 22.57 -9.32 -14.49
CA PRO A 166 22.31 -8.28 -15.48
C PRO A 166 21.09 -8.51 -16.39
N ILE A 167 20.79 -9.77 -16.73
CA ILE A 167 19.76 -10.11 -17.73
C ILE A 167 18.46 -10.51 -17.04
N CYS A 168 18.46 -11.60 -16.28
CA CYS A 168 17.31 -12.15 -15.56
C CYS A 168 16.93 -11.33 -14.31
N GLY A 169 17.83 -10.54 -13.75
CA GLY A 169 17.56 -9.74 -12.55
C GLY A 169 16.42 -8.73 -12.73
N LYS A 170 16.21 -8.21 -13.95
CA LYS A 170 15.06 -7.34 -14.24
C LYS A 170 13.73 -8.09 -14.15
N PHE A 171 13.68 -9.35 -14.61
CA PHE A 171 12.48 -10.19 -14.49
C PHE A 171 12.16 -10.46 -13.03
N ARG A 172 13.17 -10.82 -12.24
CA ARG A 172 13.03 -11.04 -10.80
C ARG A 172 12.47 -9.82 -10.10
N ARG A 173 13.09 -8.65 -10.30
CA ARG A 173 12.66 -7.39 -9.68
C ARG A 173 11.20 -7.10 -10.00
N GLU A 174 10.85 -6.96 -11.27
CA GLU A 174 9.51 -6.50 -11.62
C GLU A 174 8.44 -7.55 -11.31
N THR A 175 8.78 -8.85 -11.24
CA THR A 175 7.83 -9.88 -10.79
C THR A 175 7.55 -9.75 -9.29
N ILE A 176 8.58 -9.45 -8.48
CA ILE A 176 8.41 -9.16 -7.05
C ILE A 176 7.56 -7.89 -6.87
N ASP A 177 7.81 -6.84 -7.68
CA ASP A 177 7.02 -5.61 -7.62
C ASP A 177 5.56 -5.83 -8.03
N LEU A 178 5.30 -6.61 -9.08
CA LEU A 178 3.94 -6.98 -9.49
C LEU A 178 3.23 -7.76 -8.37
N LYS A 179 3.90 -8.75 -7.77
CA LYS A 179 3.41 -9.49 -6.61
C LYS A 179 3.00 -8.55 -5.47
N ASP A 180 3.89 -7.63 -5.10
CA ASP A 180 3.64 -6.71 -3.99
C ASP A 180 2.46 -5.80 -4.30
N GLN A 181 2.36 -5.31 -5.54
CA GLN A 181 1.22 -4.50 -5.99
C GLN A 181 -0.10 -5.29 -5.93
N LEU A 182 -0.11 -6.55 -6.36
CA LEU A 182 -1.29 -7.41 -6.29
C LEU A 182 -1.75 -7.61 -4.85
N PHE A 183 -0.85 -8.05 -3.97
CA PHE A 183 -1.14 -8.25 -2.56
C PHE A 183 -1.57 -6.97 -1.86
N GLN A 184 -0.88 -5.85 -2.10
CA GLN A 184 -1.26 -4.57 -1.50
C GLN A 184 -2.64 -4.13 -1.99
N SER A 185 -2.94 -4.22 -3.28
CA SER A 185 -4.24 -3.79 -3.81
C SER A 185 -5.42 -4.60 -3.25
N ALA A 186 -5.22 -5.90 -2.99
CA ALA A 186 -6.21 -6.74 -2.32
C ALA A 186 -6.35 -6.39 -0.83
N THR A 187 -5.23 -6.17 -0.14
CA THR A 187 -5.20 -5.70 1.25
C THR A 187 -5.93 -4.38 1.41
N ASP A 188 -5.71 -3.43 0.50
CA ASP A 188 -6.39 -2.15 0.50
C ASP A 188 -7.90 -2.32 0.30
N ALA A 189 -8.33 -3.16 -0.66
CA ALA A 189 -9.75 -3.43 -0.89
C ALA A 189 -10.46 -4.04 0.33
N LEU A 190 -9.80 -4.98 1.03
CA LEU A 190 -10.32 -5.52 2.29
C LEU A 190 -10.29 -4.48 3.42
N GLY A 191 -9.24 -3.67 3.49
CA GLY A 191 -9.09 -2.63 4.52
C GLY A 191 -10.23 -1.61 4.43
N GLN A 192 -10.59 -1.19 3.22
CA GLN A 192 -11.76 -0.35 2.95
C GLN A 192 -13.05 -0.97 3.49
N LYS A 193 -13.24 -2.28 3.28
CA LYS A 193 -14.42 -3.00 3.76
C LYS A 193 -14.47 -3.09 5.29
N VAL A 194 -13.32 -3.31 5.94
CA VAL A 194 -13.21 -3.31 7.41
C VAL A 194 -13.58 -1.94 7.96
N LEU A 195 -13.01 -0.87 7.41
CA LEU A 195 -13.29 0.50 7.84
C LEU A 195 -14.78 0.85 7.74
N ALA A 196 -15.43 0.48 6.63
CA ALA A 196 -16.87 0.70 6.44
C ALA A 196 -17.74 -0.12 7.43
N ASN A 197 -17.30 -1.31 7.83
CA ASN A 197 -18.02 -2.15 8.80
C ASN A 197 -17.82 -1.68 10.25
N GLU A 198 -16.64 -1.18 10.61
CA GLU A 198 -16.37 -0.64 11.95
C GLU A 198 -17.09 0.70 12.21
N THR A 199 -17.55 1.39 11.17
CA THR A 199 -18.37 2.60 11.28
C THR A 199 -19.86 2.37 11.56
N ALA A 200 -20.31 1.13 11.79
CA ALA A 200 -21.57 0.91 12.50
C ALA A 200 -21.38 1.40 13.96
N PRO A 201 -22.23 2.31 14.48
CA PRO A 201 -21.89 3.15 15.63
C PRO A 201 -21.69 2.32 16.91
N ALA A 202 -20.45 2.01 17.23
CA ALA A 202 -20.05 1.81 18.61
C ALA A 202 -19.88 3.21 19.21
N VAL A 203 -20.97 3.74 19.76
CA VAL A 203 -20.90 4.82 20.75
C VAL A 203 -20.12 4.26 21.93
N VAL A 204 -18.79 4.28 21.86
CA VAL A 204 -17.97 4.14 23.06
C VAL A 204 -18.16 5.47 23.78
N PRO A 205 -18.79 5.49 24.96
CA PRO A 205 -18.83 6.70 25.75
C PRO A 205 -17.38 7.13 25.94
N ALA A 206 -17.06 8.39 25.61
CA ALA A 206 -15.79 8.97 25.99
C ALA A 206 -15.69 8.80 27.51
N THR A 207 -14.90 7.85 27.99
CA THR A 207 -14.52 7.83 29.40
C THR A 207 -13.64 9.06 29.56
N PRO A 208 -14.08 10.11 30.27
CA PRO A 208 -13.19 11.22 30.53
C PRO A 208 -12.01 10.65 31.30
N LEU A 209 -10.80 10.84 30.79
CA LEU A 209 -9.64 10.78 31.64
C LEU A 209 -9.90 11.75 32.79
N THR A 210 -9.76 11.26 34.01
CA THR A 210 -9.76 12.05 35.23
C THR A 210 -8.87 13.29 35.01
N PRO A 211 -9.28 14.49 35.45
CA PRO A 211 -8.59 15.73 35.08
C PRO A 211 -7.16 15.75 35.61
N ALA A 212 -6.25 16.28 34.79
CA ALA A 212 -4.83 16.56 35.06
C ALA A 212 -3.89 15.34 35.12
N MET A 213 -3.58 14.75 33.96
CA MET A 213 -2.23 14.20 33.79
C MET A 213 -1.24 15.38 33.83
N THR A 214 -0.49 15.53 34.91
CA THR A 214 0.72 16.35 34.91
C THR A 214 1.76 15.65 34.03
N LEU A 215 1.88 16.11 32.78
CA LEU A 215 2.80 15.56 31.77
C LEU A 215 4.22 16.09 31.99
N THR A 216 4.76 15.88 33.19
CA THR A 216 6.04 16.42 33.65
C THR A 216 7.05 15.30 33.83
N GLY A 217 8.13 15.27 33.04
CA GLY A 217 9.19 14.27 33.19
C GLY A 217 9.64 13.70 31.84
N GLU A 218 9.84 12.39 31.76
CA GLU A 218 10.38 11.70 30.56
C GLU A 218 9.28 10.94 29.80
N LEU A 219 9.52 10.62 28.52
CA LEU A 219 8.59 9.80 27.74
C LEU A 219 8.69 8.34 28.21
N LYS A 220 7.55 7.79 28.65
CA LYS A 220 7.42 6.39 29.02
C LYS A 220 6.42 5.71 28.10
N GLU A 221 6.70 4.46 27.77
CA GLU A 221 5.82 3.64 26.95
C GLU A 221 4.54 3.30 27.71
N VAL A 222 3.39 3.44 27.04
CA VAL A 222 2.07 3.15 27.61
C VAL A 222 1.19 2.44 26.57
N PRO A 223 0.13 1.72 26.98
CA PRO A 223 -0.82 1.12 26.04
C PRO A 223 -1.62 2.18 25.26
N VAL A 224 -1.97 1.86 24.00
CA VAL A 224 -2.81 2.72 23.13
C VAL A 224 -4.13 3.11 23.78
N ALA A 225 -4.71 2.24 24.62
CA ALA A 225 -5.97 2.49 25.32
C ALA A 225 -5.93 3.70 26.28
N GLN A 226 -4.75 4.22 26.63
CA GLN A 226 -4.62 5.46 27.40
C GLN A 226 -4.79 6.72 26.55
N PHE A 227 -4.74 6.59 25.22
CA PHE A 227 -4.94 7.70 24.30
C PHE A 227 -6.40 7.83 23.90
N SER A 228 -6.88 9.06 23.75
CA SER A 228 -8.16 9.38 23.14
C SER A 228 -7.98 9.89 21.70
N ASP A 229 -9.03 9.77 20.88
CA ASP A 229 -9.02 10.25 19.49
C ASP A 229 -8.83 11.76 19.36
N ASN A 230 -9.05 12.53 20.42
CA ASN A 230 -9.02 13.99 20.42
C ASN A 230 -7.84 14.58 21.20
N TRP A 231 -6.70 13.88 21.26
CA TRP A 231 -5.52 14.25 22.07
C TRP A 231 -5.08 15.72 21.94
N ASN A 232 -5.10 16.29 20.72
CA ASN A 232 -4.75 17.71 20.54
C ASN A 232 -5.66 18.68 21.30
N SER A 233 -6.96 18.39 21.38
CA SER A 233 -7.91 19.21 22.14
C SER A 233 -7.66 19.14 23.64
N GLN A 234 -7.16 18.01 24.14
CA GLN A 234 -6.79 17.84 25.54
C GLN A 234 -5.57 18.68 25.93
N LEU A 235 -4.73 19.02 24.95
CA LEU A 235 -3.51 19.81 25.13
C LEU A 235 -3.73 21.34 25.02
N GLN A 236 -4.99 21.80 25.08
CA GLN A 236 -5.39 23.21 25.10
C GLN A 236 -4.75 24.05 23.97
N ASN A 237 -5.02 23.71 22.71
CA ASN A 237 -4.39 24.33 21.52
C ASN A 237 -2.88 24.01 21.39
N GLY A 238 -2.54 22.75 21.63
CA GLY A 238 -1.24 22.19 21.32
C GLY A 238 -0.87 22.23 19.83
N ARG A 239 0.39 21.90 19.52
CA ARG A 239 0.87 21.64 18.15
C ARG A 239 1.05 20.15 17.92
N ILE A 240 0.90 19.71 16.67
CA ILE A 240 1.14 18.34 16.24
C ILE A 240 2.24 18.34 15.18
N THR A 241 3.22 17.44 15.30
CA THR A 241 4.25 17.27 14.28
C THR A 241 4.28 15.85 13.76
N LEU A 242 4.55 15.72 12.47
CA LEU A 242 4.81 14.46 11.78
C LEU A 242 6.31 14.42 11.47
N THR A 243 6.99 13.37 11.94
CA THR A 243 8.40 13.13 11.63
C THR A 243 8.55 11.85 10.81
N ALA A 244 9.22 11.92 9.68
CA ALA A 244 9.62 10.75 8.88
C ALA A 244 10.88 11.09 8.07
N ASN A 245 11.73 10.11 7.77
CA ASN A 245 12.95 10.30 6.96
C ASN A 245 13.81 11.51 7.42
N ASP A 246 13.95 11.72 8.72
CA ASP A 246 14.64 12.87 9.35
C ASP A 246 14.02 14.26 9.08
N GLU A 247 12.87 14.33 8.40
CA GLU A 247 12.09 15.54 8.20
C GLU A 247 10.98 15.64 9.26
N GLU A 248 10.85 16.81 9.89
CA GLU A 248 9.75 17.12 10.81
C GLU A 248 8.87 18.24 10.21
N ILE A 249 7.58 17.96 10.07
CA ILE A 249 6.60 18.89 9.51
C ILE A 249 5.47 19.09 10.52
N GLU A 250 5.14 20.34 10.82
CA GLU A 250 3.96 20.67 11.60
C GLU A 250 2.67 20.40 10.80
N ILE A 251 1.77 19.64 11.40
CA ILE A 251 0.45 19.32 10.84
C ILE A 251 -0.64 19.99 11.65
N LYS A 252 -1.77 20.26 11.01
CA LYS A 252 -2.92 20.86 11.69
C LYS A 252 -3.70 19.79 12.43
N ALA A 253 -4.48 20.22 13.43
CA ALA A 253 -5.38 19.33 14.17
C ALA A 253 -6.36 18.57 13.25
N GLU A 254 -6.82 19.20 12.17
CA GLU A 254 -7.70 18.58 11.16
C GLU A 254 -7.01 17.45 10.35
N ASN A 255 -5.68 17.35 10.39
CA ASN A 255 -4.95 16.25 9.76
C ASN A 255 -4.93 14.99 10.63
N TRP A 256 -5.24 15.10 11.93
CA TRP A 256 -5.27 13.97 12.84
C TRP A 256 -6.65 13.29 12.79
N GLY A 257 -6.66 12.04 12.34
CA GLY A 257 -7.88 11.24 12.17
C GLY A 257 -8.25 10.36 13.37
N GLY A 258 -7.43 10.34 14.42
CA GLY A 258 -7.67 9.52 15.61
C GLY A 258 -7.11 8.11 15.52
N PHE A 259 -7.57 7.25 16.43
CA PHE A 259 -7.19 5.85 16.52
C PHE A 259 -8.29 4.95 15.93
N GLY A 260 -7.93 3.71 15.65
CA GLY A 260 -8.90 2.68 15.31
C GLY A 260 -8.30 1.29 15.37
N LYS A 261 -9.07 0.33 14.87
CA LYS A 261 -8.57 -1.00 14.58
C LYS A 261 -8.61 -1.26 13.08
N LEU A 262 -7.61 -1.98 12.60
CA LEU A 262 -7.60 -2.50 11.24
C LEU A 262 -6.96 -3.86 11.29
N PHE A 263 -7.65 -4.90 10.80
CA PHE A 263 -7.14 -6.28 10.84
C PHE A 263 -6.69 -6.71 12.25
N ASN A 264 -7.45 -6.29 13.26
CA ASN A 264 -7.19 -6.49 14.70
C ASN A 264 -5.87 -5.87 15.22
N LYS A 265 -5.27 -4.96 14.46
CA LYS A 265 -4.12 -4.15 14.88
C LYS A 265 -4.60 -2.75 15.28
N ASN A 266 -3.97 -2.17 16.29
CA ASN A 266 -4.21 -0.77 16.64
C ASN A 266 -3.59 0.11 15.55
N VAL A 267 -4.37 1.05 15.02
CA VAL A 267 -3.93 1.96 13.97
C VAL A 267 -4.19 3.40 14.33
N ALA A 268 -3.42 4.30 13.70
CA ALA A 268 -3.61 5.74 13.73
C ALA A 268 -3.89 6.25 12.32
N TYR A 269 -4.84 7.18 12.19
CA TYR A 269 -5.23 7.76 10.91
C TYR A 269 -4.71 9.19 10.75
N LEU A 270 -4.17 9.49 9.57
CA LEU A 270 -3.82 10.85 9.16
C LEU A 270 -4.56 11.21 7.87
N LEU A 271 -5.25 12.35 7.87
CA LEU A 271 -5.93 12.89 6.70
C LEU A 271 -5.15 14.05 6.11
N ILE A 272 -4.60 13.85 4.92
CA ILE A 272 -3.76 14.85 4.27
C ILE A 272 -4.45 15.27 2.98
N ALA A 273 -4.79 16.56 2.89
CA ALA A 273 -5.31 17.13 1.65
C ALA A 273 -4.23 17.05 0.55
N GLN A 274 -4.62 16.69 -0.68
CA GLN A 274 -3.67 16.46 -1.76
C GLN A 274 -2.91 17.72 -2.18
N ASP A 275 -3.42 18.90 -1.87
CA ASP A 275 -2.75 20.19 -2.08
C ASP A 275 -1.57 20.42 -1.11
N ARG A 276 -1.43 19.62 -0.05
CA ARG A 276 -0.29 19.63 0.88
C ARG A 276 0.89 18.82 0.33
N ILE A 277 1.45 19.27 -0.79
CA ILE A 277 2.46 18.54 -1.59
C ILE A 277 3.62 17.99 -0.75
N ALA A 278 4.20 18.79 0.16
CA ALA A 278 5.32 18.35 1.00
C ALA A 278 4.94 17.18 1.93
N LEU A 279 3.76 17.24 2.58
CA LEU A 279 3.28 16.18 3.45
C LEU A 279 2.91 14.92 2.66
N SER A 280 2.29 15.08 1.49
CA SER A 280 1.98 13.96 0.60
C SER A 280 3.25 13.25 0.13
N ALA A 281 4.27 14.00 -0.32
CA ALA A 281 5.54 13.45 -0.75
C ALA A 281 6.27 12.71 0.40
N LEU A 282 6.29 13.30 1.59
CA LEU A 282 6.87 12.68 2.78
C LEU A 282 6.19 11.33 3.10
N MET A 283 4.85 11.33 3.12
CA MET A 283 4.07 10.14 3.44
C MET A 283 4.07 9.09 2.33
N GLU A 284 4.26 9.46 1.06
CA GLU A 284 4.43 8.51 -0.04
C GLU A 284 5.75 7.74 0.11
N GLN A 285 6.81 8.41 0.52
CA GLN A 285 8.17 7.85 0.57
C GLN A 285 8.52 7.15 1.89
N CYS A 286 7.83 7.45 2.99
CA CYS A 286 8.13 6.83 4.28
C CYS A 286 7.53 5.42 4.42
N SER A 287 8.23 4.53 5.13
CA SER A 287 7.68 3.26 5.63
C SER A 287 7.28 3.35 7.10
N GLU A 288 7.94 4.23 7.86
CA GLU A 288 7.74 4.48 9.28
C GLU A 288 7.68 5.97 9.53
N TYR A 289 6.89 6.38 10.52
CA TYR A 289 6.73 7.78 10.88
C TYR A 289 6.32 7.93 12.34
N LYS A 290 6.51 9.13 12.87
CA LYS A 290 6.20 9.49 14.25
C LYS A 290 5.23 10.67 14.28
N ILE A 291 4.19 10.56 15.10
CA ILE A 291 3.26 11.66 15.38
C ILE A 291 3.55 12.14 16.80
N SER A 292 3.90 13.42 16.95
CA SER A 292 4.22 14.01 18.25
C SER A 292 3.22 15.11 18.60
N PHE A 293 2.73 15.09 19.83
CA PHE A 293 1.80 16.08 20.35
C PHE A 293 2.48 16.91 21.42
N TYR A 294 2.32 18.22 21.36
CA TYR A 294 2.93 19.18 22.27
C TYR A 294 1.84 20.02 22.93
N ALA A 295 1.96 20.30 24.23
CA ALA A 295 1.12 21.29 24.86
C ALA A 295 1.44 22.70 24.34
N GLN A 296 0.51 23.64 24.53
CA GLN A 296 0.70 25.01 24.09
C GLN A 296 1.97 25.63 24.72
N GLY A 297 2.90 26.07 23.87
CA GLY A 297 4.15 26.70 24.30
C GLY A 297 5.29 25.74 24.68
N ASP A 298 5.05 24.43 24.71
CA ASP A 298 6.07 23.44 25.06
C ASP A 298 6.98 23.08 23.89
N SER A 299 8.29 22.98 24.17
CA SER A 299 9.29 22.50 23.20
C SER A 299 9.46 20.99 23.18
N LYS A 300 8.98 20.30 24.22
CA LYS A 300 9.08 18.84 24.37
C LYS A 300 7.72 18.19 24.11
N PRO A 301 7.67 17.04 23.42
CA PRO A 301 6.40 16.38 23.15
C PRO A 301 5.82 15.81 24.45
N ALA A 302 4.54 16.04 24.66
CA ALA A 302 3.74 15.47 25.72
C ALA A 302 3.37 14.01 25.42
N ALA A 303 3.21 13.68 24.13
CA ALA A 303 2.94 12.33 23.66
C ALA A 303 3.60 12.05 22.31
N VAL A 304 3.95 10.79 22.08
CA VAL A 304 4.57 10.31 20.85
C VAL A 304 3.92 8.99 20.43
N ILE A 305 3.58 8.88 19.14
CA ILE A 305 3.05 7.66 18.52
C ILE A 305 4.02 7.30 17.38
N GLU A 306 4.59 6.11 17.42
CA GLU A 306 5.38 5.55 16.33
C GLU A 306 4.51 4.59 15.52
N CYS A 307 4.57 4.76 14.21
CA CYS A 307 3.72 4.05 13.26
C CYS A 307 4.54 3.45 12.14
N LYS A 308 4.18 2.23 11.73
CA LYS A 308 4.54 1.67 10.43
C LYS A 308 3.41 1.93 9.45
N LYS A 309 3.69 2.59 8.32
CA LYS A 309 2.69 2.87 7.30
C LYS A 309 2.12 1.56 6.75
N SER A 310 0.81 1.37 6.89
CA SER A 310 0.11 0.14 6.52
C SER A 310 -0.61 0.27 5.19
N MET A 311 -1.40 1.33 5.02
CA MET A 311 -2.13 1.59 3.78
C MET A 311 -2.35 3.08 3.58
N ASN A 312 -2.72 3.47 2.36
CA ASN A 312 -3.21 4.79 2.06
C ASN A 312 -4.41 4.69 1.11
N GLN A 313 -5.37 5.59 1.27
CA GLN A 313 -6.58 5.58 0.49
C GLN A 313 -6.95 7.01 0.09
N LYS A 314 -7.25 7.21 -1.20
CA LYS A 314 -7.86 8.46 -1.66
C LYS A 314 -9.30 8.52 -1.20
N MET A 315 -9.68 9.61 -0.57
CA MET A 315 -10.99 9.84 0.01
C MET A 315 -11.61 11.11 -0.58
N THR A 316 -12.88 11.01 -0.94
CA THR A 316 -13.73 12.17 -1.24
C THR A 316 -14.22 12.80 0.06
N ALA A 317 -14.73 14.04 -0.01
CA ALA A 317 -15.34 14.67 1.15
C ALA A 317 -16.61 13.91 1.61
N GLU A 318 -17.34 13.29 0.67
CA GLU A 318 -18.47 12.42 0.97
C GLU A 318 -18.05 11.17 1.77
N ASP A 319 -16.96 10.52 1.37
CA ASP A 319 -16.40 9.37 2.09
C ASP A 319 -16.05 9.78 3.53
N LEU A 320 -15.34 10.90 3.70
CA LEU A 320 -14.95 11.39 5.02
C LEU A 320 -16.15 11.77 5.89
N LYS A 321 -17.20 12.34 5.28
CA LYS A 321 -18.45 12.65 5.98
C LYS A 321 -19.13 11.38 6.48
N SER A 322 -19.10 10.28 5.72
CA SER A 322 -19.63 8.99 6.16
C SER A 322 -18.88 8.41 7.38
N LEU A 323 -17.61 8.80 7.55
CA LEU A 323 -16.76 8.46 8.68
C LEU A 323 -16.88 9.45 9.86
N ASN A 324 -17.84 10.39 9.83
CA ASN A 324 -17.98 11.50 10.77
C ASN A 324 -16.77 12.44 10.85
N ILE A 325 -15.95 12.48 9.80
CA ILE A 325 -14.78 13.36 9.69
C ILE A 325 -15.19 14.63 8.95
N LYS A 326 -14.94 15.80 9.55
CA LYS A 326 -15.17 17.08 8.88
C LYS A 326 -14.09 17.31 7.81
N ALA A 327 -14.52 17.51 6.58
CA ALA A 327 -13.64 17.75 5.43
C ALA A 327 -14.15 18.92 4.58
N ASP A 328 -13.24 19.61 3.91
CA ASP A 328 -13.56 20.63 2.91
C ASP A 328 -14.05 19.93 1.63
N SER A 329 -15.29 20.20 1.23
CA SER A 329 -15.91 19.59 0.04
C SER A 329 -15.19 19.91 -1.27
N ASN A 330 -14.35 20.93 -1.29
CA ASN A 330 -13.59 21.32 -2.48
C ASN A 330 -12.21 20.64 -2.55
N LYS A 331 -11.87 19.79 -1.58
CA LYS A 331 -10.56 19.15 -1.48
C LYS A 331 -10.67 17.63 -1.59
N SER A 332 -9.67 17.04 -2.23
CA SER A 332 -9.41 15.61 -2.18
C SER A 332 -8.43 15.31 -1.05
N TYR A 333 -8.65 14.21 -0.34
CA TYR A 333 -7.83 13.79 0.78
C TYR A 333 -7.20 12.43 0.48
N THR A 334 -6.04 12.19 1.09
CA THR A 334 -5.50 10.85 1.25
C THR A 334 -5.51 10.53 2.74
N MET A 335 -6.20 9.47 3.12
CA MET A 335 -6.13 8.89 4.45
C MET A 335 -4.96 7.92 4.49
N TYR A 336 -4.01 8.18 5.38
CA TYR A 336 -2.91 7.28 5.68
C TYR A 336 -3.22 6.54 6.97
N THR A 337 -3.08 5.23 6.94
CA THR A 337 -3.27 4.36 8.09
C THR A 337 -1.92 3.79 8.51
N GLY A 338 -1.51 4.08 9.75
CA GLY A 338 -0.30 3.53 10.35
C GLY A 338 -0.63 2.48 11.39
N GLU A 339 -0.03 1.29 11.28
CA GLU A 339 0.03 0.33 12.38
C GLU A 339 0.86 0.92 13.51
N ILE A 340 0.26 1.04 14.70
CA ILE A 340 0.93 1.59 15.87
C ILE A 340 1.92 0.57 16.38
N THR A 341 3.20 0.90 16.31
CA THR A 341 4.28 0.05 16.84
C THR A 341 4.63 0.44 18.27
N ARG A 342 4.46 1.72 18.63
CA ARG A 342 4.78 2.23 19.96
C ARG A 342 3.97 3.47 20.32
N THR A 343 3.62 3.60 21.59
CA THR A 343 2.99 4.80 22.15
C THR A 343 3.67 5.23 23.44
N GLN A 344 3.98 6.52 23.57
CA GLN A 344 4.65 7.08 24.74
C GLN A 344 3.94 8.32 25.26
N LEU A 345 3.86 8.44 26.58
CA LEU A 345 3.35 9.61 27.29
C LEU A 345 4.41 10.16 28.23
N ARG A 346 4.48 11.48 28.35
CA ARG A 346 5.38 12.15 29.29
C ARG A 346 4.83 12.02 30.71
N GLN A 347 5.65 11.54 31.64
CA GLN A 347 5.29 11.26 33.04
C GLN A 347 6.39 11.60 34.02
#